data_AF-A0A812UNI2-F1
#
_entry.id   AF-A0A812UNI2-F1
#
_cell.length_a   1.000
_cell.length_b   1.000
_cell.length_c   1.000
_cell.angle_alpha   90.00
_cell.angle_beta   90.00
_cell.angle_gamma   90.00
#
_symmetry.space_group_name_H-M   'P 1'
#
loop_
_entity.id
_entity.type
_entity.pdbx_description
1 polymer ?
#
loop_
_entity_poly.entity_id
_entity_poly.type
_entity_poly.pdbx_seq_one_letter_code
_entity_poly.pdbx_strand_id
1 'polypeptide(L)'
;MTFAERHTAMVPWGSLVLASGTVCAHTLEHCLRCRKQCSELFDFSGDALLHGKFWVLISCSFFHGTHSHLLREVFLLLLVGVPAEEELGTLVFVAAYLISGAFGAVFSWLTLRRTLRNSPDYAAMPRHHVDAVADLSNSRGASSCVYGAAVLAILVAGDRGLKDCFGASSAVTNSLLLAARVLPEVFSPRSSRIREYPFAAAFLAALLVFAAYRSPVSISVAQAVSLWLAVHCLLRLFPAIVSLHPEREYAAVDYAGHVYGALYAGLCGACHLLLNRRACPSAQAWVALVVLTLSTLPREALLYRSD
;
A
#
# COMPACT_ATOMS: atom_id res chain seq x y z
N MET A 1 14.08 19.49 29.87
CA MET A 1 13.07 18.60 29.28
C MET A 1 13.74 17.77 28.20
N THR A 2 14.10 16.55 28.52
CA THR A 2 14.73 15.64 27.56
C THR A 2 13.70 15.24 26.50
N PHE A 3 14.15 14.86 25.29
CA PHE A 3 13.25 14.33 24.24
C PHE A 3 12.41 13.15 24.77
N ALA A 4 12.96 12.39 25.71
CA ALA A 4 12.29 11.29 26.40
C ALA A 4 11.12 11.71 27.32
N GLU A 5 11.08 12.94 27.83
CA GLU A 5 10.01 13.42 28.72
C GLU A 5 8.82 14.04 27.97
N ARG A 6 8.94 14.37 26.68
CA ARG A 6 7.85 14.97 25.89
C ARG A 6 6.95 13.96 25.20
N HIS A 7 7.34 12.70 25.14
CA HIS A 7 6.49 11.64 24.58
C HIS A 7 5.69 10.97 25.70
N THR A 8 4.73 11.69 26.30
CA THR A 8 3.49 11.01 26.66
C THR A 8 2.97 10.40 25.37
N ALA A 9 2.99 9.07 25.26
CA ALA A 9 2.69 8.33 24.04
C ALA A 9 1.46 8.92 23.36
N MET A 10 1.68 9.75 22.33
CA MET A 10 0.58 10.28 21.56
C MET A 10 -0.01 9.07 20.85
N VAL A 11 -1.27 8.79 21.15
CA VAL A 11 -2.01 7.76 20.42
C VAL A 11 -1.95 8.16 18.93
N PRO A 12 -1.55 7.25 18.02
CA PRO A 12 -1.42 7.53 16.59
C PRO A 12 -2.81 7.62 15.94
N TRP A 13 -3.55 8.66 16.31
CA TRP A 13 -4.95 8.85 15.95
C TRP A 13 -5.12 8.98 14.44
N GLY A 14 -4.16 9.59 13.72
CA GLY A 14 -4.22 9.74 12.28
C GLY A 14 -4.26 8.38 11.57
N SER A 15 -3.32 7.50 11.92
CA SER A 15 -3.23 6.14 11.37
C SER A 15 -4.48 5.33 11.67
N LEU A 16 -4.98 5.42 12.91
CA LEU A 16 -6.22 4.74 13.32
C LEU A 16 -7.45 5.28 12.57
N VAL A 17 -7.60 6.60 12.47
CA VAL A 17 -8.72 7.24 11.76
C VAL A 17 -8.70 6.88 10.28
N LEU A 18 -7.53 6.90 9.62
CA LEU A 18 -7.40 6.52 8.22
C LEU A 18 -7.76 5.04 8.01
N ALA A 19 -7.21 4.15 8.84
CA ALA A 19 -7.52 2.72 8.80
C ALA A 19 -9.01 2.44 9.05
N SER A 20 -9.60 3.06 10.06
CA SER A 20 -11.03 2.93 10.36
C SER A 20 -11.89 3.48 9.24
N GLY A 21 -11.57 4.65 8.69
CA GLY A 21 -12.28 5.24 7.55
C GLY A 21 -12.29 4.32 6.34
N THR A 22 -11.15 3.69 6.05
CA THR A 22 -10.98 2.71 4.97
C THR A 22 -11.84 1.47 5.19
N VAL A 23 -11.84 0.90 6.40
CA VAL A 23 -12.71 -0.24 6.74
C VAL A 23 -14.18 0.14 6.66
N CYS A 24 -14.57 1.29 7.23
CA CYS A 24 -15.95 1.77 7.21
C CYS A 24 -16.47 1.98 5.79
N ALA A 25 -15.69 2.63 4.92
CA ALA A 25 -16.07 2.85 3.52
C ALA A 25 -16.34 1.52 2.80
N HIS A 26 -15.42 0.56 2.93
CA HIS A 26 -15.57 -0.77 2.32
C HIS A 26 -16.75 -1.56 2.90
N THR A 27 -16.95 -1.53 4.22
CA THR A 27 -18.09 -2.20 4.87
C THR A 27 -19.42 -1.61 4.42
N LEU A 28 -19.54 -0.27 4.37
CA LEU A 28 -20.75 0.40 3.89
C LEU A 28 -21.05 0.04 2.44
N GLU A 29 -20.05 0.10 1.57
CA GLU A 29 -20.17 -0.28 0.16
C GLU A 29 -20.69 -1.73 0.00
N HIS A 30 -20.13 -2.65 0.79
CA HIS A 30 -20.50 -4.06 0.76
C HIS A 30 -21.92 -4.31 1.31
N CYS A 31 -22.24 -3.75 2.48
CA CYS A 31 -23.53 -3.95 3.14
C CYS A 31 -24.69 -3.33 2.35
N LEU A 32 -24.49 -2.15 1.77
CA LEU A 32 -25.52 -1.45 1.01
C LEU A 32 -25.60 -1.89 -0.46
N ARG A 33 -24.67 -2.75 -0.91
CA ARG A 33 -24.55 -3.21 -2.32
C ARG A 33 -24.52 -2.05 -3.32
N CYS A 34 -23.97 -0.91 -2.90
CA CYS A 34 -23.98 0.35 -3.64
C CYS A 34 -22.63 0.67 -4.29
N ARG A 35 -21.80 -0.36 -4.53
CA ARG A 35 -20.46 -0.21 -5.10
C ARG A 35 -20.39 0.69 -6.31
N LYS A 36 -21.32 0.52 -7.25
CA LYS A 36 -21.35 1.33 -8.47
C LYS A 36 -21.55 2.81 -8.14
N GLN A 37 -22.55 3.12 -7.32
CA GLN A 37 -22.87 4.48 -6.90
C GLN A 37 -21.75 5.10 -6.06
N CYS A 38 -21.18 4.34 -5.12
CA CYS A 38 -20.05 4.79 -4.32
C CYS A 38 -18.82 5.08 -5.18
N SER A 39 -18.51 4.23 -6.15
CA SER A 39 -17.40 4.44 -7.08
C SER A 39 -17.61 5.69 -7.94
N GLU A 40 -18.81 5.92 -8.47
CA GLU A 40 -19.15 7.11 -9.26
C GLU A 40 -19.10 8.43 -8.46
N LEU A 41 -19.33 8.37 -7.14
CA LEU A 41 -19.40 9.55 -6.27
C LEU A 41 -18.10 9.85 -5.54
N PHE A 42 -17.36 8.82 -5.13
CA PHE A 42 -16.26 8.94 -4.18
C PHE A 42 -14.94 8.31 -4.63
N ASP A 43 -14.94 7.39 -5.59
CA ASP A 43 -13.69 6.87 -6.15
C ASP A 43 -13.13 7.85 -7.18
N PHE A 44 -11.84 7.73 -7.49
CA PHE A 44 -11.19 8.61 -8.45
C PHE A 44 -11.68 8.31 -9.87
N SER A 45 -12.17 9.34 -10.55
CA SER A 45 -12.42 9.34 -11.99
C SER A 45 -11.88 10.63 -12.59
N GLY A 46 -11.23 10.54 -13.76
CA GLY A 46 -10.78 11.71 -14.49
C GLY A 46 -11.95 12.59 -14.90
N ASP A 47 -13.04 11.99 -15.37
CA ASP A 47 -14.29 12.69 -15.66
C ASP A 47 -14.84 13.45 -14.44
N ALA A 48 -14.89 12.80 -13.27
CA ALA A 48 -15.34 13.44 -12.03
C ALA A 48 -14.47 14.66 -11.68
N LEU A 49 -13.15 14.52 -11.77
CA LEU A 49 -12.20 15.60 -11.51
C LEU A 49 -12.38 16.76 -12.49
N LEU A 50 -12.54 16.47 -13.79
CA LEU A 50 -12.76 17.49 -14.83
C LEU A 50 -14.07 18.26 -14.65
N HIS A 51 -15.08 17.64 -14.04
CA HIS A 51 -16.35 18.27 -13.67
C HIS A 51 -16.34 18.93 -12.28
N GLY A 52 -15.16 19.16 -11.70
CA GLY A 52 -15.01 19.91 -10.45
C GLY A 52 -15.29 19.13 -9.17
N LYS A 53 -15.42 17.80 -9.25
CA LYS A 53 -15.60 16.94 -8.07
C LYS A 53 -14.26 16.70 -7.34
N PHE A 54 -13.61 17.75 -6.86
CA PHE A 54 -12.26 17.66 -6.28
C PHE A 54 -12.16 16.75 -5.04
N TRP A 55 -13.27 16.48 -4.35
CA TRP A 55 -13.27 15.57 -3.19
C TRP A 55 -12.83 14.15 -3.55
N VAL A 56 -12.99 13.72 -4.81
CA VAL A 56 -12.54 12.38 -5.26
C VAL A 56 -11.04 12.18 -5.11
N LEU A 57 -10.24 13.26 -5.07
CA LEU A 57 -8.80 13.20 -4.80
C LEU A 57 -8.49 12.71 -3.39
N ILE A 58 -9.38 12.97 -2.44
CA ILE A 58 -9.23 12.59 -1.03
C ILE A 58 -10.00 11.29 -0.77
N SER A 59 -11.25 11.20 -1.22
CA SER A 59 -12.10 10.05 -0.91
C SER A 59 -11.61 8.76 -1.56
N CYS A 60 -10.93 8.82 -2.71
CA CYS A 60 -10.36 7.65 -3.37
C CYS A 60 -9.34 6.86 -2.54
N SER A 61 -8.78 7.45 -1.48
CA SER A 61 -7.88 6.75 -0.54
C SER A 61 -8.59 5.67 0.30
N PHE A 62 -9.92 5.69 0.38
CA PHE A 62 -10.70 4.80 1.25
C PHE A 62 -11.37 3.64 0.49
N PHE A 63 -11.46 3.69 -0.84
CA PHE A 63 -12.19 2.70 -1.65
C PHE A 63 -11.27 1.60 -2.19
N HIS A 64 -11.72 0.35 -2.08
CA HIS A 64 -10.90 -0.83 -2.37
C HIS A 64 -11.61 -1.83 -3.26
N GLY A 65 -10.85 -2.42 -4.17
CA GLY A 65 -11.38 -3.36 -5.15
C GLY A 65 -11.91 -4.66 -4.54
N THR A 66 -11.27 -5.15 -3.46
CA THR A 66 -11.56 -6.45 -2.82
C THR A 66 -11.23 -6.46 -1.33
N HIS A 67 -11.88 -7.34 -0.56
CA HIS A 67 -11.59 -7.55 0.87
C HIS A 67 -10.12 -7.87 1.16
N SER A 68 -9.49 -8.75 0.36
CA SER A 68 -8.07 -9.08 0.55
C SER A 68 -7.14 -7.91 0.23
N HIS A 69 -7.56 -6.99 -0.65
CA HIS A 69 -6.79 -5.78 -0.94
C HIS A 69 -6.92 -4.80 0.23
N LEU A 70 -8.14 -4.52 0.67
CA LEU A 70 -8.42 -3.73 1.88
C LEU A 70 -7.58 -4.18 3.07
N LEU A 71 -7.60 -5.47 3.41
CA LEU A 71 -6.88 -5.98 4.57
C LEU A 71 -5.36 -5.74 4.46
N ARG A 72 -4.77 -5.95 3.28
CA ARG A 72 -3.34 -5.68 3.06
C ARG A 72 -3.01 -4.21 3.25
N GLU A 73 -3.82 -3.32 2.68
CA GLU A 73 -3.60 -1.87 2.78
C GLU A 73 -3.76 -1.37 4.21
N VAL A 74 -4.82 -1.80 4.93
CA VAL A 74 -5.04 -1.42 6.33
C VAL A 74 -3.90 -1.92 7.22
N PHE A 75 -3.46 -3.17 7.04
CA PHE A 75 -2.35 -3.69 7.83
C PHE A 75 -1.04 -3.00 7.52
N LEU A 76 -0.72 -2.77 6.24
CA LEU A 76 0.49 -2.04 5.87
C LEU A 76 0.43 -0.59 6.39
N LEU A 77 -0.72 0.07 6.27
CA LEU A 77 -0.97 1.40 6.82
C LEU A 77 -0.72 1.45 8.33
N LEU A 78 -1.23 0.50 9.10
CA LEU A 78 -0.97 0.49 10.55
C LEU A 78 0.51 0.22 10.85
N LEU A 79 1.14 -0.70 10.10
CA LEU A 79 2.55 -1.05 10.26
C LEU A 79 3.49 0.15 10.03
N VAL A 80 3.22 0.96 9.01
CA VAL A 80 4.10 2.07 8.59
C VAL A 80 3.60 3.44 9.04
N GLY A 81 2.29 3.59 9.19
CA GLY A 81 1.64 4.84 9.55
C GLY A 81 1.93 5.24 10.98
N VAL A 82 1.84 4.30 11.93
CA VAL A 82 2.14 4.56 13.35
C VAL A 82 3.56 5.13 13.54
N PRO A 83 4.64 4.45 13.06
CA PRO A 83 5.98 5.00 13.23
C PRO A 83 6.20 6.30 12.44
N ALA A 84 5.60 6.47 11.25
CA ALA A 84 5.71 7.72 10.51
C ALA A 84 4.99 8.89 11.22
N GLU A 85 3.82 8.64 11.81
CA GLU A 85 3.01 9.61 12.55
C GLU A 85 3.71 10.08 13.82
N GLU A 86 4.36 9.18 14.54
CA GLU A 86 5.15 9.55 15.73
C GLU A 86 6.32 10.49 15.41
N GLU A 87 6.95 10.32 14.24
CA GLU A 87 8.08 11.15 13.81
C GLU A 87 7.64 12.50 13.22
N LEU A 88 6.52 12.53 12.51
CA LEU A 88 6.05 13.71 11.76
C LEU A 88 4.99 14.53 12.49
N GLY A 89 4.28 13.91 13.42
CA GLY A 89 3.02 14.41 13.96
C GLY A 89 1.82 14.08 13.07
N THR A 90 0.65 13.91 13.70
CA THR A 90 -0.61 13.49 13.07
C THR A 90 -0.99 14.32 11.85
N LEU A 91 -0.97 15.66 11.96
CA LEU A 91 -1.41 16.53 10.86
C LEU A 91 -0.54 16.38 9.61
N VAL A 92 0.79 16.37 9.80
CA VAL A 92 1.75 16.24 8.70
C VAL A 92 1.65 14.88 8.06
N PHE A 93 1.55 13.81 8.87
CA PHE A 93 1.39 12.44 8.38
C PHE A 93 0.10 12.29 7.56
N VAL A 94 -1.06 12.71 8.09
CA VAL A 94 -2.35 12.59 7.39
C VAL A 94 -2.34 13.40 6.09
N ALA A 95 -1.78 14.62 6.09
CA ALA A 95 -1.65 15.42 4.87
C ALA A 95 -0.75 14.74 3.84
N ALA A 96 0.42 14.23 4.25
CA ALA A 96 1.33 13.51 3.36
C ALA A 96 0.68 12.25 2.78
N TYR A 97 -0.07 11.49 3.60
CA TYR A 97 -0.84 10.32 3.18
C TYR A 97 -1.85 10.67 2.09
N LEU A 98 -2.74 11.64 2.35
CA LEU A 98 -3.81 12.01 1.42
C LEU A 98 -3.26 12.61 0.12
N ILE A 99 -2.23 13.46 0.19
CA ILE A 99 -1.63 14.05 -1.01
C ILE A 99 -0.90 12.98 -1.83
N SER A 100 -0.24 12.00 -1.19
CA SER A 100 0.35 10.85 -1.90
C SER A 100 -0.71 10.07 -2.67
N GLY A 101 -1.90 9.87 -2.08
CA GLY A 101 -3.06 9.26 -2.73
C GLY A 101 -3.54 10.06 -3.94
N ALA A 102 -3.76 11.36 -3.77
CA ALA A 102 -4.19 12.25 -4.84
C ALA A 102 -3.19 12.31 -6.00
N PHE A 103 -1.89 12.44 -5.69
CA PHE A 103 -0.82 12.48 -6.68
C PHE A 103 -0.73 11.15 -7.45
N GLY A 104 -0.74 10.02 -6.74
CA GLY A 104 -0.77 8.70 -7.35
C GLY A 104 -1.98 8.49 -8.26
N ALA A 105 -3.16 8.92 -7.84
CA ALA A 105 -4.38 8.79 -8.63
C ALA A 105 -4.35 9.63 -9.92
N VAL A 106 -3.95 10.90 -9.84
CA VAL A 106 -3.88 11.80 -11.01
C VAL A 106 -2.83 11.33 -12.01
N PHE A 107 -1.61 11.04 -11.56
CA PHE A 107 -0.54 10.68 -12.48
C PHE A 107 -0.71 9.28 -13.06
N SER A 108 -1.23 8.31 -12.28
CA SER A 108 -1.59 6.99 -12.84
C SER A 108 -2.68 7.08 -13.91
N TRP A 109 -3.69 7.94 -13.72
CA TRP A 109 -4.72 8.22 -14.73
C TRP A 109 -4.14 8.83 -16.00
N LEU A 110 -3.31 9.88 -15.87
CA LEU A 110 -2.68 10.53 -17.03
C LEU A 110 -1.79 9.55 -17.79
N THR A 111 -1.00 8.75 -17.08
CA THR A 111 -0.12 7.74 -17.68
C THR A 111 -0.92 6.66 -18.38
N LEU A 112 -1.95 6.09 -17.74
CA LEU A 112 -2.80 5.09 -18.38
C LEU A 112 -3.49 5.66 -19.62
N ARG A 113 -4.07 6.86 -19.52
CA ARG A 113 -4.76 7.52 -20.63
C ARG A 113 -3.82 7.71 -21.82
N ARG A 114 -2.56 8.12 -21.56
CA ARG A 114 -1.54 8.25 -22.59
C ARG A 114 -1.15 6.89 -23.19
N THR A 115 -0.95 5.87 -22.36
CA THR A 115 -0.58 4.52 -22.80
C THR A 115 -1.67 3.92 -23.68
N LEU A 116 -2.94 3.98 -23.25
CA LEU A 116 -4.06 3.47 -24.04
C LEU A 116 -4.16 4.21 -25.38
N ARG A 117 -4.05 5.54 -25.41
CA ARG A 117 -4.11 6.31 -26.65
C ARG A 117 -2.99 6.01 -27.64
N ASN A 118 -1.84 5.55 -27.15
CA ASN A 118 -0.68 5.21 -27.97
C ASN A 118 -0.61 3.70 -28.28
N SER A 119 -1.49 2.87 -27.69
CA SER A 119 -1.50 1.44 -27.94
C SER A 119 -2.14 1.14 -29.31
N PRO A 120 -1.51 0.29 -30.15
CA PRO A 120 -2.10 -0.15 -31.42
C PRO A 120 -3.51 -0.74 -31.24
N ASP A 121 -3.74 -1.47 -30.15
CA ASP A 121 -5.01 -2.16 -29.86
C ASP A 121 -6.17 -1.19 -29.62
N TYR A 122 -5.86 0.03 -29.17
CA TYR A 122 -6.83 1.07 -28.83
C TYR A 122 -6.84 2.21 -29.85
N ALA A 123 -5.91 2.25 -30.80
CA ALA A 123 -5.80 3.30 -31.81
C ALA A 123 -7.05 3.41 -32.71
N ALA A 124 -7.73 2.28 -32.95
CA ALA A 124 -8.97 2.22 -33.73
C ALA A 124 -10.22 2.58 -32.91
N MET A 125 -10.13 2.68 -31.58
CA MET A 125 -11.29 2.98 -30.74
C MET A 125 -11.59 4.48 -30.72
N PRO A 126 -12.87 4.89 -30.66
CA PRO A 126 -13.23 6.27 -30.41
C PRO A 126 -12.60 6.82 -29.11
N ARG A 127 -12.14 8.08 -29.14
CA ARG A 127 -11.45 8.70 -27.99
C ARG A 127 -12.23 8.63 -26.67
N HIS A 128 -13.55 8.76 -26.73
CA HIS A 128 -14.41 8.70 -25.54
C HIS A 128 -14.46 7.30 -24.93
N HIS A 129 -14.30 6.23 -25.71
CA HIS A 129 -14.17 4.87 -25.17
C HIS A 129 -12.83 4.68 -24.45
N VAL A 130 -11.74 5.18 -25.04
CA VAL A 130 -10.40 5.12 -24.41
C VAL A 130 -10.39 5.88 -23.09
N ASP A 131 -11.01 7.07 -23.07
CA ASP A 131 -11.14 7.87 -21.86
C ASP A 131 -12.02 7.18 -20.80
N ALA A 132 -13.13 6.57 -21.20
CA ALA A 132 -13.96 5.78 -20.29
C ALA A 132 -13.18 4.60 -19.67
N VAL A 133 -12.39 3.86 -20.45
CA VAL A 133 -11.52 2.79 -19.93
C VAL A 133 -10.48 3.37 -18.96
N ALA A 134 -9.91 4.54 -19.27
CA ALA A 134 -8.98 5.21 -18.38
C ALA A 134 -9.63 5.66 -17.06
N ASP A 135 -10.94 5.90 -17.03
CA ASP A 135 -11.66 6.29 -15.82
C ASP A 135 -12.14 5.11 -14.97
N LEU A 136 -12.16 3.88 -15.50
CA LEU A 136 -12.69 2.67 -14.83
C LEU A 136 -11.72 1.97 -13.86
N SER A 137 -10.71 2.66 -13.34
CA SER A 137 -9.71 2.03 -12.47
C SER A 137 -10.07 2.15 -11.00
N ASN A 138 -10.54 1.03 -10.42
CA ASN A 138 -10.77 0.93 -8.99
C ASN A 138 -9.47 1.14 -8.18
N SER A 139 -9.57 1.72 -6.98
CA SER A 139 -8.52 1.75 -5.94
C SER A 139 -7.25 2.58 -6.25
N ARG A 140 -7.25 3.47 -7.24
CA ARG A 140 -6.05 4.24 -7.64
C ARG A 140 -5.43 5.05 -6.50
N GLY A 141 -6.26 5.66 -5.67
CA GLY A 141 -5.80 6.48 -4.56
C GLY A 141 -5.33 5.65 -3.36
N ALA A 142 -6.05 4.57 -3.06
CA ALA A 142 -5.88 3.77 -1.85
C ALA A 142 -4.50 3.12 -1.73
N SER A 143 -4.02 2.42 -2.75
CA SER A 143 -2.69 1.83 -2.68
C SER A 143 -1.59 2.92 -2.69
N SER A 144 -1.78 3.97 -3.51
CA SER A 144 -0.81 5.06 -3.67
C SER A 144 -0.47 5.75 -2.34
N CYS A 145 -1.47 6.03 -1.49
CA CYS A 145 -1.24 6.67 -0.19
C CYS A 145 -0.54 5.74 0.81
N VAL A 146 -0.81 4.44 0.79
CA VAL A 146 -0.15 3.47 1.70
C VAL A 146 1.29 3.20 1.29
N TYR A 147 1.59 3.04 -0.01
CA TYR A 147 2.96 2.95 -0.49
C TYR A 147 3.74 4.25 -0.24
N GLY A 148 3.08 5.40 -0.38
CA GLY A 148 3.62 6.68 0.06
C GLY A 148 3.99 6.68 1.56
N ALA A 149 3.06 6.24 2.42
CA ALA A 149 3.32 6.11 3.85
C ALA A 149 4.46 5.13 4.16
N ALA A 150 4.60 4.04 3.41
CA ALA A 150 5.69 3.08 3.57
C ALA A 150 7.06 3.72 3.25
N VAL A 151 7.18 4.47 2.14
CA VAL A 151 8.39 5.23 1.82
C VAL A 151 8.70 6.24 2.92
N LEU A 152 7.69 6.98 3.35
CA LEU A 152 7.83 7.99 4.38
C LEU A 152 8.33 7.39 5.69
N ALA A 153 7.74 6.27 6.14
CA ALA A 153 8.14 5.54 7.33
C ALA A 153 9.58 5.00 7.24
N ILE A 154 9.99 4.47 6.08
CA ILE A 154 11.36 4.03 5.86
C ILE A 154 12.34 5.20 6.05
N LEU A 155 12.01 6.38 5.49
CA LEU A 155 12.89 7.55 5.54
C LEU A 155 12.98 8.17 6.93
N VAL A 156 11.86 8.26 7.66
CA VAL A 156 11.83 9.02 8.93
C VAL A 156 11.99 8.14 10.18
N ALA A 157 11.60 6.87 10.09
CA ALA A 157 11.56 5.93 11.21
C ALA A 157 12.24 4.58 10.91
N GLY A 158 12.95 4.44 9.77
CA GLY A 158 13.43 3.16 9.27
C GLY A 158 14.27 2.33 10.25
N ASP A 159 15.08 3.00 11.08
CA ASP A 159 15.97 2.36 12.06
C ASP A 159 15.30 2.04 13.41
N ARG A 160 14.09 2.55 13.64
CA ARG A 160 13.38 2.29 14.90
C ARG A 160 12.96 0.83 14.97
N GLY A 161 13.08 0.25 16.17
CA GLY A 161 12.56 -1.08 16.46
C GLY A 161 11.04 -1.08 16.38
N LEU A 162 10.47 -2.02 15.64
CA LEU A 162 9.02 -2.14 15.50
C LEU A 162 8.34 -2.35 16.86
N LYS A 163 8.98 -3.14 17.73
CA LYS A 163 8.55 -3.38 19.11
C LYS A 163 8.36 -2.08 19.92
N ASP A 164 9.24 -1.10 19.70
CA ASP A 164 9.24 0.16 20.43
C ASP A 164 8.12 1.08 19.93
N CYS A 165 7.84 1.05 18.62
CA CYS A 165 6.75 1.82 18.00
C CYS A 165 5.36 1.34 18.45
N PHE A 166 5.22 0.06 18.81
CA PHE A 166 3.94 -0.51 19.23
C PHE A 166 3.86 -0.78 20.74
N GLY A 167 4.91 -0.49 21.51
CA GLY A 167 4.95 -0.79 22.94
C GLY A 167 4.73 -2.27 23.27
N ALA A 168 5.20 -3.17 22.39
CA ALA A 168 4.98 -4.61 22.49
C ALA A 168 6.31 -5.39 22.49
N SER A 169 6.29 -6.69 22.76
CA SER A 169 7.49 -7.52 22.67
C SER A 169 7.86 -7.82 21.20
N SER A 170 9.15 -8.07 20.91
CA SER A 170 9.60 -8.46 19.56
C SER A 170 8.82 -9.67 19.03
N ALA A 171 8.57 -10.65 19.88
CA ALA A 171 7.81 -11.86 19.55
C ALA A 171 6.41 -11.49 19.02
N VAL A 172 5.69 -10.61 19.73
CA VAL A 172 4.35 -10.18 19.34
C VAL A 172 4.38 -9.38 18.04
N THR A 173 5.28 -8.40 17.90
CA THR A 173 5.35 -7.59 16.68
C THR A 173 5.74 -8.40 15.45
N ASN A 174 6.65 -9.36 15.59
CA ASN A 174 7.08 -10.23 14.49
C ASN A 174 5.93 -11.15 14.04
N SER A 175 5.18 -11.73 14.99
CA SER A 175 3.99 -12.53 14.69
C SER A 175 2.90 -11.71 14.02
N LEU A 176 2.63 -10.49 14.50
CA LEU A 176 1.63 -9.60 13.91
C LEU A 176 2.01 -9.22 12.48
N LEU A 177 3.27 -8.86 12.23
CA LEU A 177 3.79 -8.55 10.89
C LEU A 177 3.52 -9.69 9.90
N LEU A 178 3.84 -10.92 10.30
CA LEU A 178 3.70 -12.08 9.45
C LEU A 178 2.24 -12.50 9.26
N ALA A 179 1.44 -12.48 10.33
CA ALA A 179 0.01 -12.73 10.27
C ALA A 179 -0.69 -11.73 9.36
N ALA A 180 -0.41 -10.43 9.53
CA ALA A 180 -0.94 -9.35 8.72
C ALA A 180 -0.62 -9.52 7.23
N ARG A 181 0.54 -10.12 6.88
CA ARG A 181 0.90 -10.38 5.49
C ARG A 181 0.23 -11.65 4.92
N VAL A 182 0.17 -12.72 5.70
CA VAL A 182 -0.24 -14.06 5.24
C VAL A 182 -1.75 -14.25 5.30
N LEU A 183 -2.41 -13.82 6.39
CA LEU A 183 -3.84 -14.06 6.59
C LEU A 183 -4.73 -13.50 5.46
N PRO A 184 -4.50 -12.29 4.90
CA PRO A 184 -5.31 -11.79 3.79
C PRO A 184 -5.29 -12.70 2.54
N GLU A 185 -4.18 -13.42 2.31
CA GLU A 185 -4.06 -14.37 1.20
C GLU A 185 -4.78 -15.68 1.52
N VAL A 186 -4.63 -16.18 2.76
CA VAL A 186 -5.28 -17.41 3.23
C VAL A 186 -6.80 -17.27 3.20
N PHE A 187 -7.33 -16.12 3.61
CA PHE A 187 -8.77 -15.85 3.62
C PHE A 187 -9.29 -15.27 2.29
N SER A 188 -8.43 -15.07 1.29
CA SER A 188 -8.86 -14.54 0.00
C SER A 188 -9.74 -15.56 -0.73
N PRO A 189 -11.01 -15.23 -1.07
CA PRO A 189 -11.88 -16.13 -1.83
C PRO A 189 -11.33 -16.49 -3.22
N ARG A 190 -10.33 -15.74 -3.69
CA ARG A 190 -9.70 -15.90 -5.00
C ARG A 190 -8.57 -16.94 -5.03
N SER A 191 -8.08 -17.40 -3.89
CA SER A 191 -7.04 -18.44 -3.90
C SER A 191 -7.66 -19.82 -4.01
N SER A 192 -7.83 -20.31 -5.25
CA SER A 192 -8.35 -21.66 -5.50
C SER A 192 -7.47 -22.76 -4.89
N ARG A 193 -6.14 -22.66 -5.00
CA ARG A 193 -5.23 -23.66 -4.41
C ARG A 193 -5.23 -23.69 -2.89
N ILE A 194 -5.32 -22.54 -2.22
CA ILE A 194 -5.49 -22.52 -0.76
C ILE A 194 -6.80 -23.20 -0.36
N ARG A 195 -7.86 -23.05 -1.16
CA ARG A 195 -9.14 -23.74 -0.93
C ARG A 195 -9.10 -25.24 -1.24
N GLU A 196 -8.21 -25.68 -2.12
CA GLU A 196 -7.95 -27.12 -2.35
C GLU A 196 -7.25 -27.77 -1.14
N TYR A 197 -6.41 -27.01 -0.44
CA TYR A 197 -5.64 -27.49 0.72
C TYR A 197 -5.73 -26.55 1.94
N PRO A 198 -6.94 -26.28 2.48
CA PRO A 198 -7.14 -25.24 3.48
C PRO A 198 -6.42 -25.56 4.79
N PHE A 199 -6.37 -26.84 5.17
CA PHE A 199 -5.64 -27.30 6.36
C PHE A 199 -4.13 -27.14 6.21
N ALA A 200 -3.56 -27.47 5.05
CA ALA A 200 -2.12 -27.32 4.82
C ALA A 200 -1.70 -25.84 4.78
N ALA A 201 -2.52 -24.99 4.14
CA ALA A 201 -2.28 -23.55 4.10
C ALA A 201 -2.40 -22.91 5.50
N ALA A 202 -3.43 -23.28 6.27
CA ALA A 202 -3.59 -22.82 7.65
C ALA A 202 -2.44 -23.30 8.56
N PHE A 203 -2.03 -24.56 8.41
CA PHE A 203 -0.90 -25.13 9.14
C PHE A 203 0.42 -24.41 8.82
N LEU A 204 0.71 -24.17 7.54
CA LEU A 204 1.90 -23.42 7.12
C LEU A 204 1.88 -21.99 7.64
N ALA A 205 0.73 -21.31 7.56
CA ALA A 205 0.57 -19.96 8.12
C ALA A 205 0.81 -19.95 9.64
N ALA A 206 0.25 -20.92 10.38
CA ALA A 206 0.47 -21.05 11.81
C ALA A 206 1.94 -21.34 12.14
N LEU A 207 2.61 -22.21 11.38
CA LEU A 207 4.03 -22.52 11.55
C LEU A 207 4.89 -21.28 11.32
N LEU A 208 4.61 -20.51 10.27
CA LEU A 208 5.29 -19.26 9.96
C LEU A 208 5.11 -18.24 11.10
N VAL A 209 3.87 -18.01 11.56
CA VAL A 209 3.56 -17.09 12.67
C VAL A 209 4.23 -17.54 13.98
N PHE A 210 4.25 -18.84 14.25
CA PHE A 210 4.93 -19.41 15.41
C PHE A 210 6.45 -19.27 15.33
N ALA A 211 7.05 -19.50 14.15
CA ALA A 211 8.48 -19.26 13.94
C ALA A 211 8.84 -17.79 14.16
N ALA A 212 8.01 -16.86 13.68
CA ALA A 212 8.16 -15.43 13.94
C ALA A 212 8.02 -15.08 15.44
N TYR A 213 7.08 -15.71 16.14
CA TYR A 213 6.88 -15.55 17.59
C TYR A 213 8.12 -15.96 18.38
N ARG A 214 8.78 -17.05 17.96
CA ARG A 214 9.98 -17.59 18.62
C ARG A 214 11.25 -16.81 18.29
N SER A 215 11.20 -15.91 17.30
CA SER A 215 12.34 -15.08 16.94
C SER A 215 12.57 -13.97 17.99
N PRO A 216 13.71 -13.96 18.70
CA PRO A 216 14.04 -12.89 19.64
C PRO A 216 14.50 -11.61 18.92
N VAL A 217 14.70 -11.67 17.60
CA VAL A 217 15.24 -10.57 16.80
C VAL A 217 14.25 -9.42 16.77
N SER A 218 14.70 -8.24 17.21
CA SER A 218 13.97 -7.00 17.02
C SER A 218 14.11 -6.57 15.57
N ILE A 219 13.00 -6.51 14.85
CA ILE A 219 12.96 -6.08 13.46
C ILE A 219 12.77 -4.55 13.42
N SER A 220 13.54 -3.84 12.60
CA SER A 220 13.36 -2.41 12.37
C SER A 220 12.19 -2.12 11.42
N VAL A 221 11.67 -0.89 11.39
CA VAL A 221 10.60 -0.51 10.45
C VAL A 221 11.01 -0.79 9.00
N ALA A 222 12.24 -0.44 8.59
CA ALA A 222 12.73 -0.69 7.24
C ALA A 222 12.80 -2.19 6.91
N GLN A 223 13.25 -3.02 7.86
CA GLN A 223 13.29 -4.48 7.69
C GLN A 223 11.87 -5.07 7.61
N ALA A 224 10.92 -4.56 8.40
CA ALA A 224 9.54 -5.01 8.38
C ALA A 224 8.87 -4.73 7.03
N VAL A 225 9.06 -3.52 6.49
CA VAL A 225 8.58 -3.16 5.14
C VAL A 225 9.26 -3.99 4.06
N SER A 226 10.58 -4.20 4.16
CA SER A 226 11.32 -5.06 3.23
C SER A 226 10.78 -6.49 3.23
N LEU A 227 10.52 -7.07 4.41
CA LEU A 227 9.96 -8.41 4.54
C LEU A 227 8.56 -8.49 3.95
N TRP A 228 7.70 -7.50 4.26
CA TRP A 228 6.34 -7.41 3.73
C TRP A 228 6.32 -7.46 2.19
N LEU A 229 7.19 -6.66 1.57
CA LEU A 229 7.30 -6.52 0.13
C LEU A 229 8.02 -7.71 -0.52
N ALA A 230 9.05 -8.26 0.13
CA ALA A 230 9.72 -9.47 -0.34
C ALA A 230 8.74 -10.65 -0.40
N VAL A 231 7.93 -10.85 0.64
CA VAL A 231 6.86 -11.86 0.63
C VAL A 231 5.85 -11.58 -0.49
N HIS A 232 5.51 -10.30 -0.73
CA HIS A 232 4.66 -9.94 -1.86
C HIS A 232 5.25 -10.31 -3.22
N CYS A 233 6.52 -9.97 -3.46
CA CYS A 233 7.22 -10.35 -4.68
C CYS A 233 7.32 -11.87 -4.84
N LEU A 234 7.65 -12.62 -3.78
CA LEU A 234 7.72 -14.08 -3.83
C LEU A 234 6.37 -14.70 -4.20
N LEU A 235 5.28 -14.28 -3.57
CA LEU A 235 3.93 -14.79 -3.90
C LEU A 235 3.54 -14.47 -5.35
N ARG A 236 4.07 -13.38 -5.93
CA ARG A 236 3.86 -13.02 -7.34
C ARG A 236 4.75 -13.81 -8.31
N LEU A 237 6.01 -14.07 -7.95
CA LEU A 237 6.96 -14.81 -8.78
C LEU A 237 6.62 -16.29 -8.88
N PHE A 238 5.96 -16.83 -7.86
CA PHE A 238 5.52 -18.22 -7.81
C PHE A 238 3.98 -18.29 -7.86
N PRO A 239 3.33 -17.92 -8.98
CA PRO A 239 1.88 -17.95 -9.08
C PRO A 239 1.32 -19.37 -8.93
N ALA A 240 2.13 -20.41 -9.17
CA ALA A 240 1.80 -21.78 -8.83
C ALA A 240 1.50 -21.98 -7.33
N ILE A 241 2.08 -21.19 -6.42
CA ILE A 241 1.79 -21.32 -4.99
C ILE A 241 0.39 -20.80 -4.66
N VAL A 242 -0.06 -19.71 -5.31
CA VAL A 242 -1.31 -19.02 -4.92
C VAL A 242 -2.46 -19.23 -5.93
N SER A 243 -2.16 -19.77 -7.12
CA SER A 243 -3.12 -19.93 -8.23
C SER A 243 -3.91 -18.65 -8.50
N LEU A 244 -3.19 -17.53 -8.68
CA LEU A 244 -3.80 -16.27 -9.08
C LEU A 244 -4.22 -16.37 -10.56
N HIS A 245 -5.41 -16.91 -10.81
CA HIS A 245 -6.11 -16.94 -12.11
C HIS A 245 -6.30 -15.52 -12.68
N PRO A 246 -6.49 -15.42 -14.01
CA PRO A 246 -5.45 -15.09 -14.98
C PRO A 246 -4.84 -13.68 -14.79
N GLU A 247 -3.78 -13.41 -15.54
CA GLU A 247 -3.01 -12.16 -15.55
C GLU A 247 -3.95 -10.94 -15.55
N ARG A 248 -3.86 -10.12 -14.49
CA ARG A 248 -4.62 -8.86 -14.41
C ARG A 248 -4.07 -7.91 -15.48
N GLU A 249 -4.69 -7.85 -16.66
CA GLU A 249 -4.37 -6.86 -17.71
C GLU A 249 -4.37 -5.41 -17.16
N TYR A 250 -5.14 -5.14 -16.11
CA TYR A 250 -5.24 -3.81 -15.48
C TYR A 250 -4.25 -3.56 -14.34
N ALA A 251 -3.28 -4.46 -14.08
CA ALA A 251 -2.30 -4.26 -13.01
C ALA A 251 -1.34 -3.09 -13.29
N ALA A 252 -1.09 -2.76 -14.56
CA ALA A 252 -0.22 -1.65 -14.96
C ALA A 252 -0.60 -0.30 -14.34
N VAL A 253 -1.91 -0.07 -14.15
CA VAL A 253 -2.45 1.18 -13.58
C VAL A 253 -2.14 1.30 -12.10
N ASP A 254 -2.27 0.19 -11.38
CA ASP A 254 -1.99 0.08 -9.95
C ASP A 254 -0.49 0.36 -9.70
N TYR A 255 0.38 -0.22 -10.53
CA TYR A 255 1.84 0.02 -10.47
C TYR A 255 2.22 1.48 -10.67
N ALA A 256 1.66 2.14 -11.68
CA ALA A 256 1.90 3.55 -11.90
C ALA A 256 1.48 4.38 -10.68
N GLY A 257 0.32 4.08 -10.10
CA GLY A 257 -0.16 4.72 -8.87
C GLY A 257 0.84 4.55 -7.72
N HIS A 258 1.29 3.32 -7.47
CA HIS A 258 2.27 3.03 -6.42
C HIS A 258 3.56 3.83 -6.61
N VAL A 259 4.10 3.86 -7.85
CA VAL A 259 5.32 4.60 -8.16
C VAL A 259 5.14 6.09 -7.89
N TYR A 260 4.06 6.70 -8.39
CA TYR A 260 3.84 8.14 -8.21
C TYR A 260 3.57 8.53 -6.76
N GLY A 261 2.79 7.73 -6.02
CA GLY A 261 2.59 7.93 -4.58
C GLY A 261 3.89 7.80 -3.79
N ALA A 262 4.70 6.79 -4.09
CA ALA A 262 6.02 6.57 -3.49
C ALA A 262 7.00 7.72 -3.79
N LEU A 263 7.03 8.21 -5.04
CA LEU A 263 7.87 9.34 -5.43
C LEU A 263 7.51 10.62 -4.68
N TYR A 264 6.22 10.97 -4.60
CA TYR A 264 5.78 12.15 -3.85
C TYR A 264 6.16 12.04 -2.37
N ALA A 265 5.88 10.91 -1.73
CA ALA A 265 6.24 10.71 -0.33
C ALA A 265 7.76 10.70 -0.09
N GLY A 266 8.53 10.19 -1.05
CA GLY A 266 9.99 10.25 -1.03
C GLY A 266 10.51 11.69 -1.02
N LEU A 267 9.92 12.58 -1.82
CA LEU A 267 10.24 14.00 -1.82
C LEU A 267 9.87 14.66 -0.48
N CYS A 268 8.69 14.34 0.07
CA CYS A 268 8.29 14.83 1.40
C CYS A 268 9.26 14.36 2.50
N GLY A 269 9.63 13.09 2.51
CA GLY A 269 10.57 12.53 3.47
C GLY A 269 11.96 13.15 3.33
N ALA A 270 12.47 13.31 2.11
CA ALA A 270 13.74 13.98 1.87
C ALA A 270 13.72 15.45 2.35
N CYS A 271 12.65 16.19 2.06
CA CYS A 271 12.48 17.56 2.56
C CYS A 271 12.45 17.58 4.10
N HIS A 272 11.73 16.67 4.74
CA HIS A 272 11.68 16.57 6.20
C HIS A 272 13.07 16.31 6.81
N LEU A 273 13.85 15.39 6.23
CA LEU A 273 15.21 15.09 6.68
C LEU A 273 16.12 16.31 6.55
N LEU A 274 16.05 17.02 5.42
CA LEU A 274 16.84 18.23 5.16
C LEU A 274 16.48 19.37 6.12
N LEU A 275 15.18 19.66 6.29
CA LEU A 275 14.71 20.75 7.16
C LEU A 275 15.05 20.52 8.63
N ASN A 276 15.03 19.26 9.09
CA ASN A 276 15.34 18.90 10.47
C ASN A 276 16.81 18.53 10.70
N ARG A 277 17.67 18.67 9.68
CA ARG A 277 19.10 18.31 9.73
C ARG A 277 19.33 16.89 10.29
N ARG A 278 18.43 15.96 9.97
CA ARG A 278 18.57 14.56 10.39
C ARG A 278 19.65 13.88 9.55
N ALA A 279 20.30 12.87 10.13
CA ALA A 279 21.26 12.04 9.42
C ALA A 279 20.59 11.36 8.22
N CYS A 280 21.39 11.03 7.20
CA CYS A 280 20.92 10.25 6.06
C CYS A 280 20.32 8.90 6.54
N PRO A 281 19.34 8.34 5.82
CA PRO A 281 18.79 7.02 6.13
C PRO A 281 19.89 5.96 6.14
N SER A 282 19.76 4.96 7.03
CA SER A 282 20.70 3.85 7.10
C SER A 282 20.74 3.03 5.81
N ALA A 283 21.78 2.20 5.65
CA ALA A 283 21.87 1.26 4.55
C ALA A 283 20.65 0.33 4.46
N GLN A 284 20.04 -0.03 5.60
CA GLN A 284 18.84 -0.87 5.64
C GLN A 284 17.63 -0.13 5.06
N ALA A 285 17.48 1.17 5.36
CA ALA A 285 16.45 2.00 4.77
C ALA A 285 16.61 2.09 3.25
N TRP A 286 17.84 2.25 2.75
CA TRP A 286 18.09 2.24 1.31
C TRP A 286 17.72 0.90 0.64
N VAL A 287 18.07 -0.22 1.26
CA VAL A 287 17.65 -1.56 0.78
C VAL A 287 16.13 -1.67 0.74
N ALA A 288 15.44 -1.20 1.77
CA ALA A 288 13.98 -1.22 1.81
C ALA A 288 13.35 -0.38 0.69
N LEU A 289 13.92 0.79 0.38
CA LEU A 289 13.48 1.64 -0.73
C LEU A 289 13.70 0.96 -2.08
N VAL A 290 14.82 0.25 -2.27
CA VAL A 290 15.07 -0.53 -3.50
C VAL A 290 14.05 -1.65 -3.62
N VAL A 291 13.82 -2.44 -2.56
CA VAL A 291 12.83 -3.52 -2.56
C VAL A 291 11.42 -2.98 -2.85
N LEU A 292 11.06 -1.83 -2.27
CA LEU A 292 9.80 -1.14 -2.56
C LEU A 292 9.71 -0.75 -4.01
N THR A 293 10.73 -0.08 -4.54
CA THR A 293 10.77 0.32 -5.95
C THR A 293 10.59 -0.90 -6.86
N LEU A 294 11.34 -1.98 -6.64
CA LEU A 294 11.23 -3.22 -7.41
C LEU A 294 9.84 -3.86 -7.30
N SER A 295 9.22 -3.82 -6.10
CA SER A 295 7.88 -4.37 -5.90
C SER A 295 6.77 -3.60 -6.65
N THR A 296 7.03 -2.33 -6.95
CA THR A 296 6.12 -1.48 -7.73
C THR A 296 6.33 -1.59 -9.24
N LEU A 297 7.38 -2.29 -9.69
CA LEU A 297 7.59 -2.48 -11.12
C LEU A 297 6.59 -3.50 -11.71
N PRO A 298 6.12 -3.27 -12.95
CA PRO A 298 5.37 -4.28 -13.69
C PRO A 298 6.22 -5.54 -13.89
N ARG A 299 5.57 -6.72 -13.93
CA ARG A 299 6.26 -8.02 -14.00
C ARG A 299 7.11 -8.13 -15.26
N GLU A 300 6.61 -7.54 -16.35
CA GLU A 300 7.24 -7.47 -17.67
C GLU A 300 8.58 -6.74 -17.61
N ALA A 301 8.72 -5.73 -16.74
CA ALA A 301 9.98 -5.04 -16.54
C ALA A 301 11.01 -5.88 -15.76
N LEU A 302 10.56 -6.85 -14.96
CA LEU A 302 11.44 -7.75 -14.19
C LEU A 302 11.88 -8.96 -15.02
N LEU A 303 11.05 -9.41 -15.94
CA LEU A 303 11.32 -10.51 -16.86
C LEU A 303 11.76 -9.94 -18.20
N TYR A 304 12.95 -9.35 -18.24
CA TYR A 304 13.55 -8.88 -19.49
C TYR A 304 13.70 -10.08 -20.44
N ARG A 305 12.76 -10.25 -21.37
CA ARG A 305 12.92 -11.21 -22.46
C ARG A 305 13.86 -10.56 -23.46
N SER A 306 15.10 -11.04 -23.48
CA SER A 306 15.98 -10.89 -24.63
C SER A 306 15.39 -11.77 -25.74
N ASP A 307 14.49 -11.19 -26.52
CA ASP A 307 14.15 -11.73 -27.83
C ASP A 307 15.31 -11.47 -28.81
#